data_AF-A0ABD0R2I0-F1
#
_entry.id   AF-A0ABD0R2I0-F1
#
_cell.length_a   1.000
_cell.length_b   1.000
_cell.length_c   1.000
_cell.angle_alpha   90.00
_cell.angle_beta   90.00
_cell.angle_gamma   90.00
#
_symmetry.space_group_name_H-M   'P 1'
#
loop_
_entity.id
_entity.type
_entity.pdbx_description
1 polymer ?
#
loop_
_entity_poly.entity_id
_entity_poly.type
_entity_poly.pdbx_seq_one_letter_code
_entity_poly.pdbx_strand_id
1 'polypeptide(L)' 'DPQVLFAGYKVPHPLEHKIVIRVQTTPDYSPQEAFTNAITDLISELSLLEERFR' A
#
# COMPACT_ATOMS: atom_id res chain seq x y z
N ASP A 1 -3.81 -8.46 0.75
CA ASP A 1 -3.43 -9.40 -0.31
C ASP A 1 -2.68 -10.60 0.30
N PRO A 2 -3.22 -11.83 0.22
CA PRO A 2 -2.58 -13.03 0.76
C PRO A 2 -1.26 -13.41 0.07
N GLN A 3 -0.96 -12.83 -1.10
CA GLN A 3 0.27 -13.07 -1.85
C GLN A 3 1.43 -12.16 -1.42
N VAL A 4 1.18 -11.19 -0.51
CA VAL A 4 2.21 -10.34 0.07
C VAL A 4 2.80 -11.01 1.32
N LEU A 5 4.08 -11.35 1.25
CA LEU A 5 4.84 -12.00 2.32
C LEU A 5 5.38 -10.99 3.34
N PHE A 6 5.73 -9.79 2.88
CA PHE A 6 6.24 -8.72 3.74
C PHE A 6 5.86 -7.35 3.18
N ALA A 7 5.43 -6.45 4.05
CA ALA A 7 5.25 -5.05 3.73
C ALA A 7 5.75 -4.19 4.90
N GLY A 8 6.54 -3.17 4.58
CA GLY A 8 7.04 -2.23 5.58
C GLY A 8 7.43 -0.90 4.96
N TYR A 9 7.43 0.15 5.77
CA TYR A 9 7.91 1.46 5.36
C TYR A 9 8.92 1.98 6.39
N LYS A 10 9.81 2.87 5.94
CA LYS A 10 10.65 3.66 6.83
C LYS A 10 10.83 5.07 6.30
N VAL A 11 10.91 6.02 7.23
CA VAL A 11 11.32 7.39 6.97
C VAL A 11 12.80 7.49 7.34
N PRO A 12 13.72 7.64 6.38
CA PRO A 12 15.15 7.64 6.66
C PRO A 12 15.56 8.83 7.55
N HIS A 13 14.88 9.97 7.42
CA HIS A 13 15.15 11.15 8.22
C HIS A 13 13.89 12.01 8.38
N PRO A 14 13.56 12.51 9.59
CA PRO A 14 12.34 13.31 9.81
C PRO A 14 12.29 14.64 9.05
N LEU A 15 13.44 15.25 8.75
CA LEU A 15 13.53 16.51 8.01
C LEU A 15 13.56 16.31 6.48
N GLU A 16 13.54 15.07 6.00
CA GLU A 16 13.45 14.77 4.58
C GLU A 16 12.08 14.18 4.26
N HIS A 17 11.36 14.77 3.31
CA HIS A 17 10.07 14.27 2.84
C HIS A 17 10.25 13.10 1.87
N LYS A 18 10.80 11.99 2.39
CA LYS A 18 11.03 10.76 1.66
C LYS A 18 10.57 9.58 2.48
N ILE A 19 9.83 8.68 1.85
CA ILE A 19 9.39 7.43 2.45
C ILE A 19 9.91 6.30 1.58
N VAL A 20 10.51 5.29 2.20
CA VAL A 20 10.96 4.08 1.51
C VAL A 20 10.03 2.95 1.89
N ILE A 21 9.38 2.36 0.90
CA ILE A 21 8.46 1.25 1.07
C ILE A 21 9.13 -0.01 0.51
N ARG A 22 9.03 -1.11 1.26
CA ARG A 22 9.50 -2.43 0.83
C ARG A 22 8.32 -3.38 0.86
N VAL A 23 8.05 -3.98 -0.29
CA VAL A 23 7.04 -5.03 -0.47
C VAL A 23 7.74 -6.28 -0.98
N GLN A 24 7.42 -7.43 -0.41
CA GLN A 24 7.85 -8.73 -0.90
C GLN A 24 6.60 -9.57 -1.13
N THR A 25 6.49 -10.13 -2.32
CA THR A 25 5.38 -10.98 -2.75
C THR A 25 5.87 -12.40 -3.01
N THR A 26 4.93 -13.30 -3.26
CA THR A 26 5.21 -14.62 -3.83
C THR A 26 5.85 -14.47 -5.23
N PRO A 27 6.62 -15.48 -5.71
CA PRO A 27 7.28 -15.42 -7.01
C PRO A 27 6.33 -15.18 -8.20
N ASP A 28 5.09 -15.63 -8.07
CA ASP A 28 4.07 -15.56 -9.13
C ASP A 28 3.32 -14.21 -9.15
N TYR A 29 3.64 -13.30 -8.24
CA TYR A 29 2.95 -12.03 -8.10
C TYR A 29 3.89 -10.84 -8.06
N SER A 30 3.62 -9.82 -8.87
CA SER A 30 4.47 -8.65 -8.98
C SER A 30 4.30 -7.71 -7.76
N PRO A 31 5.37 -7.32 -7.06
CA PRO A 31 5.29 -6.35 -5.96
C PRO A 31 4.68 -5.01 -6.38
N GLN A 32 4.90 -4.59 -7.63
CA GLN A 32 4.35 -3.35 -8.19
C GLN A 32 2.83 -3.43 -8.37
N GLU A 33 2.34 -4.58 -8.83
CA GLU A 33 0.90 -4.83 -8.96
C GLU A 33 0.25 -4.91 -7.58
N ALA A 34 0.88 -5.60 -6.63
CA ALA A 34 0.45 -5.65 -5.23
C ALA A 34 0.26 -4.25 -4.65
N PHE A 35 1.23 -3.38 -4.90
CA PHE A 35 1.20 -2.00 -4.40
C PHE A 35 0.11 -1.17 -5.06
N THR A 36 -0.07 -1.29 -6.38
CA THR A 36 -1.08 -0.55 -7.13
C THR A 36 -2.51 -0.96 -6.75
N ASN A 37 -2.72 -2.27 -6.57
CA ASN A 37 -3.99 -2.82 -6.12
C ASN A 37 -4.33 -2.32 -4.72
N ALA A 38 -3.37 -2.35 -3.79
CA ALA A 38 -3.57 -1.84 -2.43
C ALA A 38 -3.95 -0.35 -2.39
N ILE A 39 -3.39 0.48 -3.27
CA ILE A 39 -3.77 1.90 -3.38
C ILE A 39 -5.21 2.04 -3.89
N THR A 40 -5.57 1.28 -4.93
CA THR A 40 -6.93 1.31 -5.50
C THR A 40 -7.98 0.87 -4.48
N ASP A 41 -7.68 -0.18 -3.72
CA ASP A 41 -8.54 -0.67 -2.65
C ASP A 41 -8.74 0.40 -1.56
N LEU A 42 -7.65 1.06 -1.12
CA LEU A 42 -7.71 2.12 -0.12
C LEU A 42 -8.57 3.31 -0.58
N ILE A 43 -8.43 3.73 -1.85
CA ILE A 43 -9.24 4.79 -2.43
C ILE A 43 -10.72 4.40 -2.40
N SER A 44 -11.03 3.17 -2.81
CA SER A 44 -12.40 2.65 -2.82
C SER A 44 -13.01 2.60 -1.42
N GLU A 45 -12.22 2.20 -0.42
CA GLU A 45 -12.62 2.14 0.99
C GLU A 45 -12.92 3.54 1.54
N LEU A 46 -12.10 4.53 1.21
CA LEU A 46 -12.33 5.93 1.58
C LEU A 46 -13.59 6.50 0.92
N SER A 47 -13.83 6.21 -0.35
CA SER A 47 -15.05 6.63 -1.04
C SER A 47 -16.31 6.01 -0.41
N LEU A 48 -16.26 4.73 -0.04
CA LEU A 48 -17.36 4.06 0.66
C LEU A 48 -17.59 4.68 2.04
N LEU A 49 -16.51 5.03 2.75
CA LEU A 49 -16.60 5.70 4.04
C LEU A 49 -17.25 7.08 3.90
N GLU A 50 -16.83 7.88 2.92
CA GLU A 50 -17.42 9.18 2.62
C GLU A 50 -18.94 9.08 2.35
N GLU A 51 -19.36 8.11 1.55
CA GLU A 51 -20.78 7.88 1.23
C GLU A 51 -21.60 7.53 2.49
N ARG A 52 -21.04 6.72 3.39
CA ARG A 52 -21.72 6.30 4.62
C ARG A 52 -21.80 7.39 5.71
N PHE A 53 -20.88 8.34 5.69
CA PHE A 53 -20.89 9.48 6.62
C PHE A 53 -21.80 10.63 6.16
N ARG A 54 -22.25 10.59 4.90
CA ARG A 54 -23.17 11.57 4.33
C ARG A 54 -24.62 11.29 4.73
#